data_AF-A0A9W6JE66-F1
#
_entry.id   AF-A0A9W6JE66-F1
#
_cell.length_a   1.000
_cell.length_b   1.000
_cell.length_c   1.000
_cell.angle_alpha   90.00
_cell.angle_beta   90.00
_cell.angle_gamma   90.00
#
_symmetry.space_group_name_H-M   'P 1'
#
loop_
_entity.id
_entity.type
_entity.pdbx_description
1 polymer ?
#
loop_
_entity_poly.entity_id
_entity_poly.type
_entity_poly.pdbx_seq_one_letter_code
_entity_poly.pdbx_strand_id
1 'polypeptide(L)'
;MSGFVLTPRRAFETRVDLAGVLPGVDLSGLTVGYGDRGVALAELFEIGGSVGDRLTLKSGSALLDRVGAGLSSGELVVEGDVGDHLGQSAAGGSITVSGSAGAYAAAELSGGRIEIAGDVGERLGAARDGSRRGMSGGVVVVGGSAGPRAAERLRGGVIVVKGDAAEGAATDLIAGTLAVGGALKGKAGRGMKRGTLLLRSADGLAPGFGDALEHDLVMLRVLARRSPDLAAFLGGAFKVRRFAGDLNAGGKGEALVVPAA
;
A
#
# COMPACT_ATOMS: atom_id res chain seq x y z
N MET A 1 13.24 -10.96 19.42
CA MET A 1 12.83 -9.54 19.40
C MET A 1 11.87 -9.31 20.56
N SER A 2 12.18 -8.37 21.45
CA SER A 2 11.25 -7.90 22.49
C SER A 2 10.34 -6.82 21.92
N GLY A 3 9.18 -6.63 22.53
CA GLY A 3 8.21 -5.67 22.04
C GLY A 3 6.92 -5.68 22.82
N PHE A 4 6.11 -4.64 22.64
CA PHE A 4 4.79 -4.58 23.24
C PHE A 4 3.79 -5.45 22.48
N VAL A 5 2.84 -6.00 23.22
CA VAL A 5 1.67 -6.70 22.70
C VAL A 5 0.44 -5.98 23.20
N LEU A 6 -0.38 -5.48 22.27
CA LEU A 6 -1.66 -4.84 22.55
C LEU A 6 -2.78 -5.83 22.28
N THR A 7 -3.60 -6.09 23.31
CA THR A 7 -4.79 -6.94 23.18
C THR A 7 -6.03 -6.11 23.52
N PRO A 8 -7.00 -5.93 22.63
CA PRO A 8 -8.24 -5.20 22.92
C PRO A 8 -8.93 -5.79 24.15
N ARG A 9 -9.30 -4.94 25.12
CA ARG A 9 -10.04 -5.37 26.32
C ARG A 9 -11.51 -5.67 26.03
N ARG A 10 -12.05 -5.07 24.96
CA ARG A 10 -13.44 -5.15 24.50
C ARG A 10 -13.51 -4.79 23.02
N ALA A 11 -14.66 -5.06 22.39
CA ALA A 11 -14.94 -4.55 21.05
C ALA A 11 -15.02 -3.01 21.05
N PHE A 12 -14.53 -2.39 19.98
CA PHE A 12 -14.61 -0.94 19.80
C PHE A 12 -16.01 -0.54 19.33
N GLU A 13 -16.58 0.50 19.93
CA GLU A 13 -17.90 1.04 19.55
C GLU A 13 -17.77 2.19 18.55
N THR A 14 -16.58 2.79 18.45
CA THR A 14 -16.24 3.88 17.53
C THR A 14 -14.79 3.78 17.09
N ARG A 15 -14.37 4.65 16.17
CA ARG A 15 -13.01 4.68 15.63
C ARG A 15 -11.99 5.03 16.71
N VAL A 16 -10.88 4.31 16.70
CA VAL A 16 -9.72 4.54 17.55
C VAL A 16 -8.58 5.05 16.68
N ASP A 17 -7.96 6.13 17.12
CA ASP A 17 -6.85 6.73 16.43
C ASP A 17 -5.52 6.30 17.06
N LEU A 18 -4.79 5.42 16.37
CA LEU A 18 -3.54 4.83 16.86
C LEU A 18 -2.28 5.54 16.35
N ALA A 19 -2.40 6.79 15.89
CA ALA A 19 -1.21 7.58 15.58
C ALA A 19 -0.32 7.75 16.81
N GLY A 20 0.99 7.53 16.64
CA GLY A 20 1.97 7.58 17.73
C GLY A 20 2.08 6.27 18.53
N VAL A 21 1.19 5.30 18.33
CA VAL A 21 1.32 3.95 18.89
C VAL A 21 2.24 3.15 17.98
N LEU A 22 3.55 3.28 18.22
CA LEU A 22 4.62 2.73 17.38
C LEU A 22 5.57 1.84 18.19
N PRO A 23 6.26 0.88 17.54
CA PRO A 23 7.41 0.19 18.13
C PRO A 23 8.47 1.18 18.62
N GLY A 24 9.21 0.82 19.67
CA GLY A 24 10.27 1.64 20.27
C GLY A 24 9.78 2.81 21.13
N VAL A 25 8.48 3.05 21.21
CA VAL A 25 7.87 4.09 22.06
C VAL A 25 7.39 3.46 23.36
N ASP A 26 7.55 4.18 24.48
CA ASP A 26 6.89 3.81 25.72
C ASP A 26 5.38 4.07 25.60
N LEU A 27 4.61 3.00 25.64
CA LEU A 27 3.15 3.06 25.51
C LEU A 27 2.47 3.34 26.85
N SER A 28 3.22 3.35 27.95
CA SER A 28 2.68 3.66 29.27
C SER A 28 2.25 5.13 29.35
N GLY A 29 0.98 5.37 29.63
CA GLY A 29 0.39 6.72 29.70
C GLY A 29 0.05 7.38 28.36
N LEU A 30 0.22 6.67 27.24
CA LEU A 30 -0.15 7.21 25.92
C LEU A 30 -1.68 7.41 25.85
N THR A 31 -2.10 8.56 25.34
CA THR A 31 -3.52 8.88 25.11
C THR A 31 -3.83 8.77 23.63
N VAL A 32 -4.91 8.06 23.29
CA VAL A 32 -5.39 7.86 21.92
C VAL A 32 -6.78 8.44 21.73
N GLY A 33 -7.12 8.80 20.50
CA GLY A 33 -8.47 9.23 20.16
C GLY A 33 -9.44 8.05 20.16
N TYR A 34 -10.62 8.23 20.73
CA TYR A 34 -11.74 7.28 20.68
C TYR A 34 -13.04 8.05 20.43
N GLY A 35 -13.45 8.11 19.16
CA GLY A 35 -14.52 9.01 18.71
C GLY A 35 -14.11 10.47 18.88
N ASP A 36 -14.86 11.22 19.69
CA ASP A 36 -14.63 12.64 20.00
C ASP A 36 -13.83 12.87 21.29
N ARG A 37 -13.36 11.80 21.95
CA ARG A 37 -12.65 11.87 23.24
C ARG A 37 -11.21 11.37 23.12
N GLY A 38 -10.33 11.88 23.98
CA GLY A 38 -9.04 11.24 24.27
C GLY A 38 -9.17 10.31 25.46
N VAL A 39 -8.68 9.08 25.33
CA VAL A 39 -8.68 8.07 26.40
C VAL A 39 -7.29 7.45 26.55
N ALA A 40 -6.94 6.97 27.73
CA ALA A 40 -5.66 6.29 27.89
C ALA A 40 -5.66 4.99 27.08
N LEU A 41 -4.54 4.68 26.42
CA LEU A 41 -4.39 3.46 25.61
C LEU A 41 -4.70 2.20 26.45
N ALA A 42 -4.32 2.22 27.73
CA ALA A 42 -4.58 1.14 28.69
C ALA A 42 -6.06 0.89 29.01
N GLU A 43 -6.95 1.86 28.75
CA GLU A 43 -8.41 1.68 28.90
C GLU A 43 -9.00 0.82 27.78
N LEU A 44 -8.38 0.89 26.59
CA LEU A 44 -8.81 0.17 25.39
C LEU A 44 -8.07 -1.16 25.23
N PHE A 45 -6.79 -1.20 25.60
CA PHE A 45 -5.91 -2.35 25.39
C PHE A 45 -5.27 -2.83 26.70
N GLU A 46 -5.13 -4.14 26.81
CA GLU A 46 -4.14 -4.73 27.68
C GLU A 46 -2.77 -4.61 27.02
N ILE A 47 -1.83 -3.99 27.73
CA ILE A 47 -0.46 -3.72 27.26
C ILE A 47 0.46 -4.72 27.94
N GLY A 48 0.90 -5.73 27.20
CA GLY A 48 1.87 -6.72 27.64
C GLY A 48 3.25 -6.46 27.05
N GLY A 49 4.29 -6.97 27.71
CA GLY A 49 5.67 -6.84 27.23
C GLY A 49 6.36 -5.55 27.67
N SER A 50 7.39 -5.17 26.94
CA SER A 50 8.23 -4.01 27.22
C SER A 50 8.57 -3.26 25.94
N VAL A 51 9.12 -2.05 26.09
CA VAL A 51 9.67 -1.28 24.97
C VAL A 51 10.65 -2.15 24.17
N GLY A 52 10.53 -2.08 22.86
CA GLY A 52 11.37 -2.82 21.92
C GLY A 52 10.96 -2.52 20.48
N ASP A 53 11.70 -3.08 19.54
CA ASP A 53 11.55 -2.78 18.11
C ASP A 53 10.34 -3.44 17.45
N ARG A 54 9.56 -4.22 18.21
CA ARG A 54 8.34 -4.87 17.73
C ARG A 54 7.11 -4.38 18.48
N LEU A 55 6.00 -4.21 17.76
CA LEU A 55 4.68 -4.00 18.31
C LEU A 55 3.74 -5.02 17.67
N THR A 56 3.02 -5.79 18.49
CA THR A 56 2.01 -6.72 18.01
C THR A 56 0.63 -6.25 18.48
N LEU A 57 -0.28 -6.03 17.54
CA LEU A 57 -1.69 -5.73 17.81
C LEU A 57 -2.52 -6.99 17.55
N LYS A 58 -3.02 -7.60 18.62
CA LYS A 58 -3.92 -8.76 18.54
C LYS A 58 -5.34 -8.31 18.24
N SER A 59 -6.08 -9.10 17.46
CA SER A 59 -7.50 -8.85 17.16
C SER A 59 -7.75 -7.45 16.58
N GLY A 60 -7.15 -7.19 15.42
CA GLY A 60 -7.37 -5.98 14.64
C GLY A 60 -8.86 -5.73 14.33
N SER A 61 -9.21 -4.48 14.11
CA SER A 61 -10.55 -4.04 13.73
C SER A 61 -10.47 -2.95 12.66
N ALA A 62 -11.45 -2.93 11.75
CA ALA A 62 -11.65 -1.85 10.79
C ALA A 62 -11.90 -0.47 11.43
N LEU A 63 -12.10 -0.41 12.76
CA LEU A 63 -12.21 0.83 13.52
C LEU A 63 -10.86 1.39 13.98
N LEU A 64 -9.74 0.70 13.72
CA LEU A 64 -8.40 1.13 14.14
C LEU A 64 -7.72 1.92 13.03
N ASP A 65 -7.77 3.24 13.14
CA ASP A 65 -7.22 4.17 12.15
C ASP A 65 -5.77 4.55 12.47
N ARG A 66 -5.03 4.96 11.43
CA ARG A 66 -3.65 5.47 11.51
C ARG A 66 -2.67 4.52 12.19
N VAL A 67 -2.96 3.22 12.14
CA VAL A 67 -2.07 2.15 12.62
C VAL A 67 -0.72 2.25 11.91
N GLY A 68 0.37 2.37 12.66
CA GLY A 68 1.72 2.49 12.08
C GLY A 68 1.99 3.81 11.34
N ALA A 69 1.13 4.82 11.49
CA ALA A 69 1.37 6.12 10.87
C ALA A 69 2.67 6.75 11.41
N GLY A 70 3.53 7.19 10.49
CA GLY A 70 4.83 7.79 10.82
C GLY A 70 5.91 6.79 11.26
N LEU A 71 5.72 5.48 11.07
CA LEU A 71 6.74 4.49 11.40
C LEU A 71 8.06 4.75 10.67
N SER A 72 9.15 4.93 11.41
CA SER A 72 10.49 5.15 10.85
C SER A 72 11.38 3.90 10.89
N SER A 73 11.15 3.00 11.83
CA SER A 73 11.93 1.79 12.08
C SER A 73 11.14 0.80 12.95
N GLY A 74 11.58 -0.45 13.02
CA GLY A 74 10.92 -1.50 13.78
C GLY A 74 9.88 -2.29 12.98
N GLU A 75 9.18 -3.19 13.67
CA GLU A 75 8.22 -4.14 13.13
C GLU A 75 6.86 -3.95 13.80
N LEU A 76 5.81 -3.73 13.02
CA LEU A 76 4.43 -3.71 13.47
C LEU A 76 3.68 -4.89 12.87
N VAL A 77 3.13 -5.76 13.71
CA VAL A 77 2.33 -6.91 13.28
C VAL A 77 0.91 -6.74 13.78
N VAL A 78 -0.07 -6.87 12.89
CA VAL A 78 -1.49 -6.80 13.20
C VAL A 78 -2.17 -8.11 12.83
N GLU A 79 -2.78 -8.74 13.83
CA GLU A 79 -3.57 -9.96 13.67
C GLU A 79 -5.05 -9.57 13.49
N GLY A 80 -5.47 -9.37 12.24
CA GLY A 80 -6.84 -8.99 11.88
C GLY A 80 -6.88 -7.81 10.92
N ASP A 81 -8.04 -7.15 10.85
CA ASP A 81 -8.26 -6.00 9.98
C ASP A 81 -7.73 -4.71 10.62
N VAL A 82 -7.52 -3.69 9.80
CA VAL A 82 -7.24 -2.31 10.24
C VAL A 82 -8.13 -1.33 9.50
N GLY A 83 -8.34 -0.18 10.12
CA GLY A 83 -9.08 0.93 9.53
C GLY A 83 -8.25 1.72 8.52
N ASP A 84 -8.57 3.01 8.42
CA ASP A 84 -8.03 3.89 7.40
C ASP A 84 -6.61 4.35 7.76
N HIS A 85 -5.84 4.77 6.76
CA HIS A 85 -4.53 5.39 6.90
C HIS A 85 -3.43 4.49 7.52
N LEU A 86 -3.53 3.17 7.35
CA LEU A 86 -2.47 2.22 7.72
C LEU A 86 -1.11 2.67 7.16
N GLY A 87 -0.09 2.80 8.00
CA GLY A 87 1.27 3.12 7.56
C GLY A 87 1.41 4.48 6.86
N GLN A 88 0.47 5.40 7.09
CA GLN A 88 0.51 6.73 6.53
C GLN A 88 1.83 7.44 6.87
N SER A 89 2.48 8.04 5.88
CA SER A 89 3.73 8.78 6.04
C SER A 89 4.86 7.99 6.73
N ALA A 90 4.81 6.65 6.69
CA ALA A 90 5.91 5.84 7.17
C ALA A 90 7.16 6.05 6.30
N ALA A 91 8.32 6.05 6.94
CA ALA A 91 9.62 6.29 6.33
C ALA A 91 10.55 5.07 6.39
N GLY A 92 10.20 4.06 7.18
CA GLY A 92 10.96 2.82 7.31
C GLY A 92 10.23 1.77 8.16
N GLY A 93 10.93 0.70 8.51
CA GLY A 93 10.35 -0.43 9.23
C GLY A 93 9.50 -1.35 8.36
N SER A 94 8.82 -2.29 9.01
CA SER A 94 7.92 -3.26 8.39
C SER A 94 6.57 -3.29 9.08
N ILE A 95 5.49 -3.28 8.31
CA ILE A 95 4.12 -3.43 8.80
C ILE A 95 3.51 -4.66 8.14
N THR A 96 3.02 -5.61 8.91
CA THR A 96 2.35 -6.82 8.40
C THR A 96 0.94 -6.90 9.00
N VAL A 97 -0.07 -7.01 8.13
CA VAL A 97 -1.48 -7.11 8.50
C VAL A 97 -2.04 -8.42 7.95
N SER A 98 -2.56 -9.27 8.84
CA SER A 98 -3.11 -10.57 8.43
C SER A 98 -4.53 -10.49 7.84
N GLY A 99 -5.22 -9.37 8.02
CA GLY A 99 -6.54 -9.07 7.45
C GLY A 99 -6.48 -8.00 6.35
N SER A 100 -7.57 -7.24 6.26
CA SER A 100 -7.76 -6.15 5.29
C SER A 100 -7.41 -4.79 5.89
N ALA A 101 -7.21 -3.78 5.04
CA ALA A 101 -6.96 -2.41 5.44
C ALA A 101 -7.96 -1.42 4.83
N GLY A 102 -8.24 -0.33 5.53
CA GLY A 102 -9.16 0.71 5.06
C GLY A 102 -8.60 1.61 3.95
N ALA A 103 -9.25 2.74 3.76
CA ALA A 103 -8.88 3.76 2.79
C ALA A 103 -7.50 4.38 3.13
N TYR A 104 -6.81 4.91 2.13
CA TYR A 104 -5.53 5.62 2.29
C TYR A 104 -4.40 4.81 2.95
N ALA A 105 -4.48 3.48 2.95
CA ALA A 105 -3.35 2.65 3.37
C ALA A 105 -2.09 3.01 2.56
N ALA A 106 -0.95 3.11 3.23
CA ALA A 106 0.34 3.54 2.69
C ALA A 106 0.37 4.94 2.04
N ALA A 107 -0.60 5.80 2.33
CA ALA A 107 -0.59 7.18 1.82
C ALA A 107 0.69 7.90 2.25
N GLU A 108 1.37 8.52 1.28
CA GLU A 108 2.63 9.25 1.48
C GLU A 108 3.80 8.42 2.07
N LEU A 109 3.76 7.08 1.96
CA LEU A 109 4.89 6.21 2.31
C LEU A 109 6.17 6.65 1.57
N SER A 110 7.26 6.88 2.29
CA SER A 110 8.56 7.25 1.70
C SER A 110 9.61 6.15 1.79
N GLY A 111 9.40 5.15 2.65
CA GLY A 111 10.30 4.01 2.83
C GLY A 111 9.69 2.95 3.74
N GLY A 112 10.32 1.78 3.80
CA GLY A 112 9.80 0.62 4.54
C GLY A 112 8.97 -0.33 3.68
N ARG A 113 8.37 -1.33 4.34
CA ARG A 113 7.57 -2.38 3.70
C ARG A 113 6.23 -2.55 4.40
N ILE A 114 5.15 -2.60 3.64
CA ILE A 114 3.81 -2.88 4.14
C ILE A 114 3.26 -4.12 3.42
N GLU A 115 2.86 -5.13 4.18
CA GLU A 115 2.21 -6.33 3.67
C GLU A 115 0.81 -6.44 4.26
N ILE A 116 -0.19 -6.59 3.39
CA ILE A 116 -1.61 -6.75 3.75
C ILE A 116 -2.08 -8.05 3.11
N ALA A 117 -2.57 -9.00 3.91
CA ALA A 117 -2.98 -10.29 3.37
C ALA A 117 -4.35 -10.23 2.67
N GLY A 118 -5.27 -9.39 3.17
CA GLY A 118 -6.61 -9.21 2.64
C GLY A 118 -6.73 -8.10 1.59
N ASP A 119 -7.91 -7.50 1.54
CA ASP A 119 -8.23 -6.41 0.62
C ASP A 119 -7.79 -5.06 1.19
N VAL A 120 -7.74 -4.05 0.32
CA VAL A 120 -7.52 -2.67 0.74
C VAL A 120 -8.59 -1.74 0.16
N GLY A 121 -8.98 -0.76 0.96
CA GLY A 121 -9.93 0.27 0.57
C GLY A 121 -9.44 1.20 -0.55
N GLU A 122 -10.14 2.31 -0.72
CA GLU A 122 -9.79 3.28 -1.76
C GLU A 122 -8.43 3.95 -1.49
N ARG A 123 -7.81 4.45 -2.57
CA ARG A 123 -6.64 5.33 -2.51
C ARG A 123 -5.42 4.72 -1.80
N LEU A 124 -5.20 3.41 -1.97
CA LEU A 124 -3.94 2.73 -1.62
C LEU A 124 -2.73 3.49 -2.16
N GLY A 125 -1.78 3.87 -1.30
CA GLY A 125 -0.54 4.56 -1.69
C GLY A 125 -0.75 5.94 -2.31
N ALA A 126 -1.95 6.51 -2.20
CA ALA A 126 -2.31 7.73 -2.89
C ALA A 126 -1.78 9.00 -2.20
N ALA A 127 -1.94 10.12 -2.89
CA ALA A 127 -1.86 11.44 -2.28
C ALA A 127 -3.04 11.66 -1.32
N ARG A 128 -2.76 12.31 -0.20
CA ARG A 128 -3.81 12.87 0.66
C ARG A 128 -4.51 14.02 -0.05
N ASP A 129 -5.70 14.37 0.41
CA ASP A 129 -6.38 15.57 -0.05
C ASP A 129 -5.51 16.82 0.17
N GLY A 130 -5.35 17.63 -0.88
CA GLY A 130 -4.44 18.78 -0.90
C GLY A 130 -2.96 18.44 -1.14
N SER A 131 -2.55 17.17 -1.07
CA SER A 131 -1.16 16.77 -1.33
C SER A 131 -0.86 16.64 -2.82
N ARG A 132 0.38 16.99 -3.19
CA ARG A 132 0.85 16.94 -4.59
C ARG A 132 1.42 15.59 -5.00
N ARG A 133 1.64 14.68 -4.06
CA ARG A 133 2.25 13.36 -4.30
C ARG A 133 1.73 12.34 -3.29
N GLY A 134 1.56 11.10 -3.73
CA GLY A 134 1.29 9.97 -2.85
C GLY A 134 2.57 9.35 -2.34
N MET A 135 2.58 8.01 -2.30
CA MET A 135 3.77 7.23 -1.99
C MET A 135 4.96 7.64 -2.88
N SER A 136 6.13 7.78 -2.26
CA SER A 136 7.36 8.26 -2.88
C SER A 136 8.53 7.27 -2.79
N GLY A 137 8.38 6.22 -1.96
CA GLY A 137 9.33 5.13 -1.81
C GLY A 137 8.74 4.02 -0.95
N GLY A 138 9.50 2.94 -0.76
CA GLY A 138 9.04 1.74 -0.06
C GLY A 138 8.36 0.70 -0.96
N VAL A 139 7.87 -0.36 -0.34
CA VAL A 139 7.18 -1.46 -1.03
C VAL A 139 5.87 -1.77 -0.31
N VAL A 140 4.78 -1.89 -1.06
CA VAL A 140 3.47 -2.30 -0.55
C VAL A 140 2.98 -3.53 -1.30
N VAL A 141 2.61 -4.57 -0.57
CA VAL A 141 2.09 -5.83 -1.14
C VAL A 141 0.71 -6.10 -0.56
N VAL A 142 -0.27 -6.26 -1.44
CA VAL A 142 -1.67 -6.56 -1.11
C VAL A 142 -2.00 -7.95 -1.64
N GLY A 143 -2.43 -8.84 -0.75
CA GLY A 143 -2.81 -10.21 -1.05
C GLY A 143 -4.17 -10.33 -1.75
N GLY A 144 -5.09 -9.41 -1.44
CA GLY A 144 -6.40 -9.29 -2.08
C GLY A 144 -6.45 -8.22 -3.18
N SER A 145 -7.60 -7.56 -3.28
CA SER A 145 -7.92 -6.52 -4.25
C SER A 145 -7.76 -5.12 -3.66
N ALA A 146 -7.60 -4.12 -4.53
CA ALA A 146 -7.50 -2.71 -4.16
C ALA A 146 -8.72 -1.91 -4.63
N GLY A 147 -9.21 -1.04 -3.74
CA GLY A 147 -10.31 -0.12 -4.01
C GLY A 147 -9.97 0.99 -5.03
N PRO A 148 -10.93 1.90 -5.27
CA PRO A 148 -10.80 2.92 -6.30
C PRO A 148 -9.55 3.79 -6.14
N ARG A 149 -8.96 4.21 -7.27
CA ARG A 149 -7.84 5.16 -7.29
C ARG A 149 -6.59 4.67 -6.54
N ALA A 150 -6.37 3.35 -6.47
CA ALA A 150 -5.10 2.79 -6.00
C ALA A 150 -3.91 3.39 -6.77
N ALA A 151 -2.81 3.69 -6.09
CA ALA A 151 -1.61 4.32 -6.63
C ALA A 151 -1.82 5.71 -7.27
N GLU A 152 -2.89 6.43 -6.91
CA GLU A 152 -3.09 7.80 -7.39
C GLU A 152 -1.90 8.70 -7.02
N ARG A 153 -1.33 9.39 -8.02
CA ARG A 153 -0.17 10.27 -7.83
C ARG A 153 1.03 9.59 -7.14
N LEU A 154 1.15 8.27 -7.29
CA LEU A 154 2.37 7.54 -6.92
C LEU A 154 3.57 8.22 -7.58
N ARG A 155 4.58 8.56 -6.79
CA ARG A 155 5.80 9.26 -7.21
C ARG A 155 7.02 8.35 -7.22
N GLY A 156 7.01 7.28 -6.45
CA GLY A 156 8.10 6.32 -6.37
C GLY A 156 7.76 5.15 -5.47
N GLY A 157 8.60 4.12 -5.50
CA GLY A 157 8.34 2.85 -4.82
C GLY A 157 7.53 1.88 -5.67
N VAL A 158 7.17 0.75 -5.05
CA VAL A 158 6.52 -0.40 -5.70
C VAL A 158 5.24 -0.77 -4.95
N ILE A 159 4.14 -0.88 -5.67
CA ILE A 159 2.88 -1.43 -5.16
C ILE A 159 2.55 -2.69 -5.96
N VAL A 160 2.29 -3.79 -5.28
CA VAL A 160 1.85 -5.06 -5.88
C VAL A 160 0.49 -5.43 -5.30
N VAL A 161 -0.52 -5.54 -6.16
CA VAL A 161 -1.87 -6.01 -5.83
C VAL A 161 -2.05 -7.38 -6.49
N LYS A 162 -2.22 -8.44 -5.70
CA LYS A 162 -2.39 -9.79 -6.26
C LYS A 162 -3.77 -10.02 -6.87
N GLY A 163 -4.81 -9.35 -6.35
CA GLY A 163 -6.17 -9.39 -6.87
C GLY A 163 -6.47 -8.29 -7.90
N ASP A 164 -7.72 -7.84 -7.92
CA ASP A 164 -8.23 -6.81 -8.83
C ASP A 164 -7.87 -5.39 -8.35
N ALA A 165 -7.86 -4.43 -9.26
CA ALA A 165 -7.84 -3.02 -8.91
C ALA A 165 -9.08 -2.32 -9.46
N ALA A 166 -9.81 -1.62 -8.59
CA ALA A 166 -11.01 -0.90 -8.98
C ALA A 166 -10.70 0.32 -9.89
N GLU A 167 -11.75 1.07 -10.25
CA GLU A 167 -11.66 2.14 -11.23
C GLU A 167 -10.60 3.21 -10.86
N GLY A 168 -9.86 3.67 -11.87
CA GLY A 168 -8.93 4.79 -11.73
C GLY A 168 -7.60 4.44 -11.08
N ALA A 169 -7.21 3.15 -11.03
CA ALA A 169 -5.86 2.75 -10.63
C ALA A 169 -4.79 3.57 -11.38
N ALA A 170 -3.74 4.01 -10.69
CA ALA A 170 -2.65 4.83 -11.22
C ALA A 170 -3.09 6.16 -11.88
N THR A 171 -4.23 6.73 -11.47
CA THR A 171 -4.62 8.08 -11.92
C THR A 171 -3.55 9.10 -11.53
N ASP A 172 -3.16 9.97 -12.46
CA ASP A 172 -2.12 11.00 -12.27
C ASP A 172 -0.77 10.44 -11.75
N LEU A 173 -0.47 9.15 -11.97
CA LEU A 173 0.78 8.54 -11.53
C LEU A 173 1.98 9.33 -12.07
N ILE A 174 2.90 9.73 -11.18
CA ILE A 174 4.02 10.62 -11.49
C ILE A 174 5.27 9.83 -11.87
N ALA A 175 5.55 8.76 -11.12
CA ALA A 175 6.59 7.75 -11.35
C ALA A 175 6.42 6.59 -10.35
N GLY A 176 7.16 5.49 -10.52
CA GLY A 176 7.05 4.30 -9.68
C GLY A 176 6.43 3.12 -10.44
N THR A 177 6.15 2.05 -9.72
CA THR A 177 5.63 0.80 -10.30
C THR A 177 4.37 0.34 -9.57
N LEU A 178 3.31 0.07 -10.33
CA LEU A 178 2.12 -0.63 -9.86
C LEU A 178 2.00 -1.96 -10.62
N ALA A 179 1.95 -3.08 -9.91
CA ALA A 179 1.67 -4.39 -10.48
C ALA A 179 0.28 -4.87 -10.04
N VAL A 180 -0.56 -5.31 -10.98
CA VAL A 180 -1.92 -5.82 -10.70
C VAL A 180 -2.07 -7.22 -11.29
N GLY A 181 -2.33 -8.19 -10.41
CA GLY A 181 -2.45 -9.61 -10.75
C GLY A 181 -3.81 -9.99 -11.34
N GLY A 182 -4.85 -9.24 -11.01
CA GLY A 182 -6.22 -9.42 -11.52
C GLY A 182 -6.62 -8.41 -12.58
N ALA A 183 -7.92 -8.09 -12.61
CA ALA A 183 -8.53 -7.19 -13.57
C ALA A 183 -8.45 -5.72 -13.13
N LEU A 184 -8.33 -4.82 -14.10
CA LEU A 184 -8.52 -3.38 -13.93
C LEU A 184 -9.98 -3.01 -14.22
N LYS A 185 -10.65 -2.33 -13.28
CA LYS A 185 -12.05 -1.90 -13.47
C LYS A 185 -12.19 -0.54 -14.17
N GLY A 186 -11.28 -0.23 -15.10
CA GLY A 186 -11.39 0.93 -16.00
C GLY A 186 -10.57 2.16 -15.61
N LYS A 187 -10.29 2.99 -16.64
CA LYS A 187 -9.58 4.28 -16.56
C LYS A 187 -8.19 4.20 -15.92
N ALA A 188 -7.55 3.04 -15.93
CA ALA A 188 -6.25 2.87 -15.32
C ALA A 188 -5.18 3.70 -16.04
N GLY A 189 -4.30 4.35 -15.28
CA GLY A 189 -3.23 5.19 -15.81
C GLY A 189 -3.67 6.51 -16.44
N ARG A 190 -4.93 6.94 -16.27
CA ARG A 190 -5.39 8.25 -16.77
C ARG A 190 -4.53 9.37 -16.19
N GLY A 191 -3.97 10.22 -17.04
CA GLY A 191 -3.11 11.34 -16.61
C GLY A 191 -1.69 10.94 -16.19
N MET A 192 -1.32 9.66 -16.32
CA MET A 192 -0.01 9.14 -15.94
C MET A 192 1.12 9.85 -16.70
N LYS A 193 2.10 10.34 -15.94
CA LYS A 193 3.25 11.12 -16.46
C LYS A 193 4.42 10.23 -16.86
N ARG A 194 4.81 9.30 -15.99
CA ARG A 194 5.92 8.33 -16.15
C ARG A 194 5.59 7.09 -15.31
N GLY A 195 6.49 6.11 -15.25
CA GLY A 195 6.36 4.92 -14.42
C GLY A 195 5.87 3.72 -15.21
N THR A 196 5.66 2.61 -14.51
CA THR A 196 5.38 1.31 -15.14
C THR A 196 4.18 0.65 -14.47
N LEU A 197 3.17 0.28 -15.26
CA LEU A 197 2.11 -0.63 -14.85
C LEU A 197 2.47 -2.04 -15.31
N LEU A 198 2.48 -3.02 -14.42
CA LEU A 198 2.64 -4.44 -14.78
C LEU A 198 1.29 -5.13 -14.64
N LEU A 199 0.77 -5.69 -15.73
CA LEU A 199 -0.63 -6.12 -15.83
C LEU A 199 -0.74 -7.52 -16.46
N ARG A 200 -1.90 -8.17 -16.28
CA ARG A 200 -2.24 -9.41 -16.99
C ARG A 200 -3.04 -9.20 -18.27
N SER A 201 -3.73 -8.06 -18.39
CA SER A 201 -4.44 -7.63 -19.59
C SER A 201 -4.30 -6.12 -19.77
N ALA A 202 -4.51 -5.65 -21.00
CA ALA A 202 -4.65 -4.22 -21.31
C ALA A 202 -6.08 -3.70 -21.04
N ASP A 203 -7.04 -4.60 -20.79
CA ASP A 203 -8.42 -4.22 -20.50
C ASP A 203 -8.47 -3.31 -19.27
N GLY A 204 -9.28 -2.25 -19.36
CA GLY A 204 -9.43 -1.26 -18.30
C GLY A 204 -8.36 -0.16 -18.28
N LEU A 205 -7.37 -0.19 -19.18
CA LEU A 205 -6.48 0.97 -19.42
C LEU A 205 -7.29 2.19 -19.92
N ALA A 206 -6.79 3.38 -19.60
CA ALA A 206 -7.34 4.61 -20.14
C ALA A 206 -7.14 4.70 -21.67
N PRO A 207 -8.07 5.35 -22.42
CA PRO A 207 -7.99 5.44 -23.88
C PRO A 207 -6.72 6.09 -24.45
N GLY A 208 -5.96 6.82 -23.63
CA GLY A 208 -4.70 7.45 -24.03
C GLY A 208 -3.49 6.51 -24.09
N PHE A 209 -3.67 5.19 -23.87
CA PHE A 209 -2.62 4.19 -24.06
C PHE A 209 -2.63 3.65 -25.49
N GLY A 210 -1.51 3.78 -26.19
CA GLY A 210 -1.31 3.19 -27.51
C GLY A 210 -0.52 1.89 -27.44
N ASP A 211 -0.93 0.89 -28.22
CA ASP A 211 -0.18 -0.37 -28.35
C ASP A 211 1.17 -0.10 -29.02
N ALA A 212 2.24 -0.54 -28.36
CA ALA A 212 3.62 -0.45 -28.83
C ALA A 212 4.18 -1.81 -29.21
N LEU A 213 3.37 -2.87 -29.28
CA LEU A 213 3.76 -4.23 -29.63
C LEU A 213 4.67 -4.90 -28.59
N GLU A 214 5.19 -6.06 -28.93
CA GLU A 214 6.05 -6.86 -28.07
C GLU A 214 7.44 -6.23 -27.89
N HIS A 215 7.96 -6.31 -26.67
CA HIS A 215 9.29 -5.86 -26.31
C HIS A 215 9.97 -6.89 -25.39
N ASP A 216 11.26 -7.16 -25.62
CA ASP A 216 12.14 -7.83 -24.65
C ASP A 216 12.94 -6.75 -23.91
N LEU A 217 12.61 -6.53 -22.64
CA LEU A 217 13.12 -5.40 -21.87
C LEU A 217 14.12 -5.86 -20.81
N VAL A 218 15.40 -5.51 -21.00
CA VAL A 218 16.47 -5.75 -20.00
C VAL A 218 16.11 -5.17 -18.63
N MET A 219 15.39 -4.05 -18.59
CA MET A 219 14.93 -3.43 -17.34
C MET A 219 14.11 -4.41 -16.48
N LEU A 220 13.30 -5.28 -17.07
CA LEU A 220 12.50 -6.25 -16.30
C LEU A 220 13.38 -7.27 -15.56
N ARG A 221 14.52 -7.66 -16.16
CA ARG A 221 15.52 -8.52 -15.50
C ARG A 221 16.17 -7.82 -14.31
N VAL A 222 16.40 -6.51 -14.43
CA VAL A 222 16.93 -5.67 -13.33
C VAL A 222 15.90 -5.54 -12.21
N LEU A 223 14.63 -5.29 -12.55
CA LEU A 223 13.54 -5.18 -11.59
C LEU A 223 13.33 -6.49 -10.82
N ALA A 224 13.29 -7.63 -11.51
CA ALA A 224 13.17 -8.95 -10.88
C ALA A 224 14.32 -9.24 -9.90
N ARG A 225 15.55 -8.81 -10.20
CA ARG A 225 16.68 -8.97 -9.27
C ARG A 225 16.60 -8.06 -8.04
N ARG A 226 15.93 -6.91 -8.16
CA ARG A 226 15.87 -5.88 -7.10
C ARG A 226 14.62 -5.96 -6.23
N SER A 227 13.56 -6.60 -6.72
CA SER A 227 12.31 -6.78 -5.98
C SER A 227 11.84 -8.23 -6.12
N PRO A 228 11.82 -9.01 -5.02
CA PRO A 228 11.29 -10.37 -5.05
C PRO A 228 9.80 -10.38 -5.42
N ASP A 229 9.04 -9.36 -5.04
CA ASP A 229 7.62 -9.23 -5.37
C ASP A 229 7.40 -9.05 -6.87
N LEU A 230 8.21 -8.22 -7.53
CA LEU A 230 8.17 -8.07 -8.99
C LEU A 230 8.71 -9.31 -9.70
N ALA A 231 9.72 -9.99 -9.14
CA ALA A 231 10.21 -11.26 -9.68
C ALA A 231 9.11 -12.31 -9.69
N ALA A 232 8.39 -12.44 -8.58
CA ALA A 232 7.25 -13.34 -8.44
C ALA A 232 6.12 -12.96 -9.42
N PHE A 233 5.84 -11.68 -9.59
CA PHE A 233 4.85 -11.21 -10.57
C PHE A 233 5.24 -11.58 -12.00
N LEU A 234 6.50 -11.33 -12.37
CA LEU A 234 7.01 -11.55 -13.73
C LEU A 234 7.11 -13.04 -14.09
N GLY A 235 7.36 -13.93 -13.13
CA GLY A 235 7.44 -15.38 -13.39
C GLY A 235 8.51 -15.77 -14.42
N GLY A 236 9.54 -14.93 -14.61
CA GLY A 236 10.56 -15.12 -15.64
C GLY A 236 10.18 -14.62 -17.04
N ALA A 237 8.99 -14.03 -17.23
CA ALA A 237 8.60 -13.40 -18.48
C ALA A 237 9.25 -12.02 -18.63
N PHE A 238 10.18 -11.90 -19.58
CA PHE A 238 10.86 -10.65 -19.92
C PHE A 238 10.46 -10.09 -21.30
N LYS A 239 9.74 -10.91 -22.09
CA LYS A 239 9.06 -10.49 -23.32
C LYS A 239 7.60 -10.17 -22.99
N VAL A 240 7.20 -8.93 -23.24
CA VAL A 240 5.89 -8.38 -22.83
C VAL A 240 5.26 -7.58 -23.96
N ARG A 241 3.93 -7.46 -23.99
CA ARG A 241 3.27 -6.48 -24.86
C ARG A 241 3.23 -5.14 -24.15
N ARG A 242 3.80 -4.11 -24.76
CA ARG A 242 3.92 -2.78 -24.19
C ARG A 242 2.85 -1.85 -24.73
N PHE A 243 2.28 -1.03 -23.86
CA PHE A 243 1.40 0.08 -24.20
C PHE A 243 2.03 1.37 -23.67
N ALA A 244 2.25 2.36 -24.54
CA ALA A 244 2.80 3.64 -24.14
C ALA A 244 1.68 4.63 -23.82
N GLY A 245 1.76 5.32 -22.69
CA GLY A 245 0.70 6.22 -22.25
C GLY A 245 0.98 6.89 -20.90
N ASP A 246 0.22 7.88 -20.48
CA ASP A 246 -0.94 8.43 -21.19
C ASP A 246 -0.47 9.47 -22.22
N LEU A 247 -0.85 9.30 -23.50
CA LEU A 247 -0.50 10.22 -24.59
C LEU A 247 -1.06 11.64 -24.36
N ASN A 248 -2.16 11.76 -23.62
CA ASN A 248 -2.71 13.05 -23.20
C ASN A 248 -1.88 13.74 -22.11
N ALA A 249 -0.90 13.03 -21.54
CA ALA A 249 -0.07 13.46 -20.43
C ALA A 249 1.44 13.36 -20.74
N GLY A 250 1.80 13.32 -22.03
CA GLY A 250 3.18 13.32 -22.51
C GLY A 250 3.75 11.94 -22.87
N GLY A 251 3.00 10.86 -22.66
CA GLY A 251 3.29 9.53 -23.24
C GLY A 251 4.55 8.83 -22.71
N LYS A 252 5.10 9.26 -21.56
CA LYS A 252 6.33 8.67 -20.99
C LYS A 252 6.09 7.56 -19.97
N GLY A 253 4.84 7.27 -19.63
CA GLY A 253 4.50 6.08 -18.85
C GLY A 253 4.34 4.87 -19.77
N GLU A 254 4.27 3.70 -19.15
CA GLU A 254 4.05 2.45 -19.86
C GLU A 254 3.19 1.48 -19.05
N ALA A 255 2.43 0.67 -19.77
CA ALA A 255 1.80 -0.52 -19.25
C ALA A 255 2.39 -1.74 -19.97
N LEU A 256 2.82 -2.73 -19.21
CA LEU A 256 3.43 -3.95 -19.70
C LEU A 256 2.50 -5.11 -19.36
N VAL A 257 1.91 -5.70 -20.39
CA VAL A 257 1.10 -6.90 -20.26
C VAL A 257 2.04 -8.10 -20.22
N VAL A 258 2.13 -8.70 -19.05
CA VAL A 258 2.98 -9.85 -18.75
C VAL A 258 2.17 -11.11 -18.97
N PRO A 259 2.61 -12.04 -19.85
CA PRO A 259 1.92 -13.30 -20.04
C PRO A 259 1.79 -14.07 -18.72
N ALA A 260 0.72 -14.84 -18.57
CA ALA A 260 0.65 -15.81 -17.49
C ALA A 260 1.81 -16.80 -17.64
N ALA A 261 2.43 -17.16 -16.51
CA ALA A 261 3.48 -18.17 -16.47
C ALA A 261 2.88 -19.57 -16.68
#